data_AF-A0A7W1RRL5-F1
#
_entry.id   AF-A0A7W1RRL5-F1
#
_cell.length_a   1.000
_cell.length_b   1.000
_cell.length_c   1.000
_cell.angle_alpha   90.00
_cell.angle_beta   90.00
_cell.angle_gamma   90.00
#
_symmetry.space_group_name_H-M   'P 1'
#
loop_
_entity.id
_entity.type
_entity.pdbx_description
1 polymer ?
#
loop_
_entity_poly.entity_id
_entity_poly.type
_entity_poly.pdbx_seq_one_letter_code
_entity_poly.pdbx_strand_id
1 'polypeptide(L)'
;MPVPPKVLRRLVLAPLVALVEVSLLVASPALLLLAALLSPLFGGARPLRMALIVLAFAARHLAATLACLGLWVASGFGRRAGSERMQRAHYAVMRWFVAGVYRPIVRLARVEVSVSASPAAEDALSATGRPVLVLSRHAGEGDTLLVIHELLCRRDRGPRVVMHEALRLDPLIDVLGDRLPNRFVDPRGGDTEVEIAAMA
;
A
#
# COMPACT_ATOMS: atom_id res chain seq x y z
N MET A 1 19.31 1.57 -8.16
CA MET A 1 19.63 3.00 -7.90
C MET A 1 19.61 3.19 -6.41
N PRO A 2 20.59 3.87 -5.81
CA PRO A 2 20.62 4.05 -4.36
C PRO A 2 19.39 4.83 -3.89
N VAL A 3 18.75 4.36 -2.82
CA VAL A 3 17.61 5.04 -2.23
C VAL A 3 18.09 6.32 -1.53
N PRO A 4 17.46 7.48 -1.76
CA PRO A 4 17.87 8.73 -1.12
C PRO A 4 17.78 8.65 0.41
N PRO A 5 18.60 9.41 1.17
CA PRO A 5 18.57 9.41 2.63
C PRO A 5 17.18 9.70 3.20
N LYS A 6 16.85 9.12 4.35
CA LYS A 6 15.53 9.24 5.00
C LYS A 6 15.08 10.69 5.17
N VAL A 7 15.99 11.61 5.51
CA VAL A 7 15.67 13.05 5.65
C VAL A 7 15.13 13.62 4.35
N LEU A 8 15.77 13.32 3.21
CA LEU A 8 15.34 13.79 1.91
C LEU A 8 13.97 13.20 1.52
N ARG A 9 13.76 11.92 1.80
CA ARG A 9 12.45 11.26 1.56
C ARG A 9 11.33 11.90 2.39
N ARG A 10 11.58 12.22 3.66
CA ARG A 10 10.56 12.77 4.57
C ARG A 10 10.31 14.26 4.37
N LEU A 11 11.33 15.06 4.10
CA LEU A 11 11.23 16.52 4.05
C LEU A 11 11.02 17.08 2.64
N VAL A 12 11.33 16.32 1.59
CA VAL A 12 11.17 16.77 0.21
C VAL A 12 10.21 15.88 -0.56
N LEU A 13 10.48 14.57 -0.60
CA LEU A 13 9.68 13.66 -1.43
C LEU A 13 8.25 13.52 -0.91
N ALA A 14 8.06 13.34 0.39
CA ALA A 14 6.72 13.23 0.98
C ALA A 14 5.85 14.48 0.78
N PRO A 15 6.33 15.71 1.05
CA PRO A 15 5.57 16.93 0.73
C PRO A 15 5.32 17.12 -0.77
N LEU A 16 6.29 16.77 -1.63
CA LEU A 16 6.13 16.88 -3.08
C LEU A 16 5.03 15.95 -3.60
N VAL A 17 5.03 14.68 -3.17
CA VAL A 17 3.97 13.73 -3.53
C VAL A 17 2.62 14.22 -3.01
N ALA A 18 2.54 14.66 -1.76
CA ALA A 18 1.30 15.22 -1.20
C ALA A 18 0.81 16.44 -2.00
N LEU A 19 1.71 17.32 -2.45
CA LEU A 19 1.37 18.46 -3.30
C LEU A 19 0.78 18.00 -4.63
N VAL A 20 1.41 17.02 -5.30
CA VAL A 20 0.90 16.44 -6.55
C VAL A 20 -0.50 15.84 -6.35
N GLU A 21 -0.71 15.10 -5.27
CA GLU A 21 -2.01 14.51 -4.95
C GLU A 21 -3.07 15.56 -4.69
N VAL A 22 -2.75 16.61 -3.91
CA VAL A 22 -3.66 17.74 -3.68
C VAL A 22 -3.98 18.44 -5.01
N SER A 23 -2.99 18.69 -5.86
CA SER A 23 -3.20 19.28 -7.19
C SER A 23 -4.11 18.42 -8.06
N LEU A 24 -3.94 17.08 -8.07
CA LEU A 24 -4.82 16.15 -8.79
C LEU A 24 -6.26 16.21 -8.26
N LEU A 25 -6.44 16.25 -6.95
CA LEU A 25 -7.77 16.31 -6.33
C LEU A 25 -8.47 17.66 -6.59
N VAL A 26 -7.73 18.77 -6.53
CA VAL A 26 -8.25 20.11 -6.85
C VAL A 26 -8.61 20.21 -8.34
N ALA A 27 -7.77 19.67 -9.22
CA ALA A 27 -8.02 19.62 -10.66
C ALA A 27 -9.08 18.57 -11.06
N SER A 28 -9.57 17.75 -10.12
CA SER A 28 -10.44 16.61 -10.42
C SER A 28 -11.71 16.95 -11.21
N PRO A 29 -12.41 18.08 -11.01
CA PRO A 29 -13.59 18.39 -11.82
C PRO A 29 -13.24 18.55 -13.31
N ALA A 30 -12.14 19.25 -13.60
CA ALA A 30 -11.65 19.44 -14.96
C ALA A 30 -11.12 18.13 -15.57
N LEU A 31 -10.38 17.33 -14.80
CA LEU A 31 -9.87 16.02 -15.24
C LEU A 31 -11.01 15.03 -15.53
N LEU A 32 -12.05 15.01 -14.69
CA LEU A 32 -13.23 14.15 -14.89
C LEU A 32 -14.04 14.61 -16.09
N LEU A 33 -14.21 15.92 -16.30
CA LEU A 33 -14.87 16.45 -17.49
C LEU A 33 -14.10 16.06 -18.75
N LEU A 34 -12.78 16.27 -18.76
CA LEU A 34 -11.93 15.87 -19.89
C LEU A 34 -12.00 14.37 -20.15
N ALA A 35 -11.92 13.54 -19.10
CA ALA A 35 -12.02 12.09 -19.23
C ALA A 35 -13.40 11.64 -19.75
N ALA A 36 -14.48 12.32 -19.36
CA ALA A 36 -15.82 12.08 -19.88
C ALA A 36 -15.91 12.44 -21.37
N LEU A 37 -15.36 13.60 -21.77
CA LEU A 37 -15.34 14.05 -23.17
C LEU A 37 -14.50 13.13 -24.07
N LEU A 38 -13.38 12.60 -23.57
CA LEU A 38 -12.52 11.68 -24.31
C LEU A 38 -13.06 10.25 -24.36
N SER A 39 -13.94 9.85 -23.44
CA SER A 39 -14.44 8.47 -23.32
C SER A 39 -14.97 7.85 -24.63
N PRO A 40 -15.75 8.57 -25.47
CA PRO A 40 -16.19 8.04 -26.77
C PRO A 40 -15.04 7.63 -27.70
N LEU A 41 -13.89 8.31 -27.65
CA LEU A 41 -12.72 8.03 -28.49
C LEU A 41 -12.02 6.71 -28.14
N PHE A 42 -12.24 6.19 -26.92
CA PHE A 42 -11.61 4.97 -26.42
C PHE A 42 -12.60 3.80 -26.30
N GLY A 43 -13.74 3.87 -27.01
CA GLY A 43 -14.74 2.81 -27.05
C GLY A 43 -15.51 2.66 -25.73
N GLY A 44 -15.72 3.75 -24.99
CA GLY A 44 -16.61 3.80 -23.82
C GLY A 44 -15.99 4.50 -22.61
N ALA A 45 -16.60 4.35 -21.43
CA ALA A 45 -16.21 5.05 -20.20
C ALA A 45 -14.84 4.62 -19.61
N ARG A 46 -13.92 4.03 -20.39
CA ARG A 46 -12.61 3.58 -19.92
C ARG A 46 -11.77 4.75 -19.35
N PRO A 47 -11.58 5.89 -20.04
CA PRO A 47 -10.83 7.01 -19.49
C PRO A 47 -11.44 7.55 -18.20
N LEU A 48 -12.78 7.70 -18.16
CA LEU A 48 -13.49 8.16 -16.97
C LEU A 48 -13.30 7.20 -15.78
N ARG A 49 -13.43 5.88 -16.00
CA ARG A 49 -13.21 4.87 -14.94
C ARG A 49 -11.77 4.90 -14.44
N MET A 50 -10.78 5.06 -15.33
CA MET A 50 -9.38 5.19 -14.93
C MET A 50 -9.13 6.46 -14.13
N ALA A 51 -9.66 7.61 -14.55
CA ALA A 51 -9.55 8.86 -13.81
C ALA A 51 -10.15 8.74 -12.40
N LEU A 52 -11.33 8.11 -12.27
CA LEU A 52 -11.95 7.85 -10.98
C LEU A 52 -11.12 6.92 -10.09
N ILE A 53 -10.49 5.88 -10.65
CA ILE A 53 -9.58 4.99 -9.90
C ILE A 53 -8.35 5.76 -9.41
N VAL A 54 -7.71 6.57 -10.27
CA VAL A 54 -6.53 7.37 -9.92
C VAL A 54 -6.87 8.39 -8.84
N LEU A 55 -7.99 9.10 -8.96
CA LEU A 55 -8.44 10.06 -7.96
C LEU A 55 -8.77 9.39 -6.64
N ALA A 56 -9.42 8.21 -6.67
CA ALA A 56 -9.67 7.44 -5.47
C ALA A 56 -8.36 6.98 -4.81
N PHE A 57 -7.37 6.53 -5.60
CA PHE A 57 -6.05 6.18 -5.09
C PHE A 57 -5.38 7.39 -4.42
N ALA A 58 -5.27 8.52 -5.12
CA ALA A 58 -4.64 9.75 -4.61
C ALA A 58 -5.32 10.24 -3.32
N ALA A 59 -6.65 10.24 -3.27
CA ALA A 59 -7.39 10.61 -2.06
C ALA A 59 -7.07 9.68 -0.89
N ARG A 60 -7.01 8.36 -1.11
CA ARG A 60 -6.72 7.39 -0.05
C ARG A 60 -5.26 7.42 0.37
N HIS A 61 -4.34 7.58 -0.56
CA HIS A 61 -2.90 7.65 -0.28
C HIS A 61 -2.57 8.91 0.52
N LEU A 62 -3.05 10.08 0.08
CA LEU A 62 -2.90 11.34 0.82
C LEU A 62 -3.47 11.22 2.25
N ALA A 63 -4.70 10.74 2.37
CA ALA A 63 -5.36 10.59 3.67
C ALA A 63 -4.66 9.58 4.60
N ALA A 64 -4.16 8.47 4.07
CA ALA A 64 -3.39 7.50 4.85
C ALA A 64 -2.02 8.07 5.29
N THR A 65 -1.37 8.86 4.43
CA THR A 65 -0.13 9.57 4.76
C THR A 65 -0.35 10.59 5.87
N LEU A 66 -1.43 11.37 5.80
CA LEU A 66 -1.83 12.30 6.86
C LEU A 66 -2.20 11.56 8.17
N ALA A 67 -2.87 10.41 8.08
CA ALA A 67 -3.16 9.58 9.25
C ALA A 67 -1.87 9.07 9.91
N CYS A 68 -0.89 8.63 9.12
CA CYS A 68 0.44 8.25 9.62
C CYS A 68 1.16 9.41 10.29
N LEU A 69 1.07 10.62 9.73
CA LEU A 69 1.59 11.83 10.36
C LEU A 69 0.91 12.10 11.70
N GLY A 70 -0.43 11.98 11.76
CA GLY A 70 -1.19 12.10 13.00
C GLY A 70 -0.78 11.06 14.06
N LEU A 71 -0.56 9.81 13.66
CA LEU A 71 -0.04 8.76 14.53
C LEU A 71 1.37 9.07 15.05
N TRP A 72 2.23 9.65 14.20
CA TRP A 72 3.56 10.07 14.62
C TRP A 72 3.49 11.16 15.70
N VAL A 73 2.64 12.18 15.52
CA VAL A 73 2.41 13.22 16.54
C VAL A 73 1.86 12.60 17.82
N ALA A 74 0.81 11.75 17.73
CA ALA A 74 0.19 11.08 18.88
C ALA A 74 1.16 10.15 19.64
N SER A 75 2.16 9.60 18.95
CA SER A 75 3.22 8.78 19.55
C SER A 75 4.30 9.58 20.29
N GLY A 76 4.17 10.91 20.36
CA GLY A 76 5.18 11.80 20.92
C GLY A 76 6.37 11.95 19.98
N PHE A 77 6.10 12.28 18.71
CA PHE A 77 7.11 12.45 17.66
C PHE A 77 7.98 11.19 17.44
N GLY A 78 7.37 10.01 17.58
CA GLY A 78 8.02 8.73 17.35
C GLY A 78 8.55 8.05 18.61
N ARG A 79 8.53 8.71 19.78
CA ARG A 79 9.05 8.15 21.05
C ARG A 79 8.35 6.86 21.46
N ARG A 80 7.05 6.71 21.16
CA ARG A 80 6.25 5.50 21.46
C ARG A 80 5.83 4.74 20.21
N ALA A 81 6.49 4.97 19.08
CA ALA A 81 6.07 4.40 17.80
C ALA A 81 6.18 2.87 17.73
N GLY A 82 7.07 2.27 18.52
CA GLY A 82 7.25 0.81 18.60
C GLY A 82 6.19 0.08 19.45
N SER A 83 5.34 0.80 20.18
CA SER A 83 4.34 0.18 21.07
C SER A 83 3.32 -0.66 20.29
N GLU A 84 2.82 -1.74 20.88
CA GLU A 84 1.81 -2.60 20.24
C GLU A 84 0.56 -1.81 19.81
N ARG A 85 0.13 -0.85 20.64
CA ARG A 85 -1.01 0.02 20.32
C ARG A 85 -0.76 0.80 19.03
N MET A 86 0.45 1.29 18.84
CA MET A 86 0.81 2.06 17.65
C MET A 86 0.97 1.16 16.43
N GLN A 87 1.52 -0.05 16.59
CA GLN A 87 1.55 -1.05 15.52
C GLN A 87 0.13 -1.43 15.06
N ARG A 88 -0.79 -1.69 16.00
CA ARG A 88 -2.21 -1.94 15.70
C ARG A 88 -2.85 -0.77 14.94
N ALA A 89 -2.54 0.46 15.33
CA ALA A 89 -3.03 1.65 14.64
C ALA A 89 -2.49 1.76 13.20
N HIS A 90 -1.21 1.48 12.96
CA HIS A 90 -0.65 1.46 11.60
C HIS A 90 -1.24 0.33 10.74
N TYR A 91 -1.48 -0.86 11.31
CA TYR A 91 -2.22 -1.92 10.61
C TYR A 91 -3.65 -1.50 10.28
N ALA A 92 -4.33 -0.76 11.16
CA ALA A 92 -5.65 -0.22 10.89
C ALA A 92 -5.64 0.79 9.73
N VAL A 93 -4.64 1.69 9.68
CA VAL A 93 -4.43 2.61 8.54
C VAL A 93 -4.17 1.83 7.25
N MET A 94 -3.28 0.84 7.28
CA MET A 94 -2.99 -0.03 6.14
C MET A 94 -4.24 -0.76 5.65
N ARG A 95 -5.04 -1.33 6.55
CA ARG A 95 -6.30 -2.01 6.21
C ARG A 95 -7.30 -1.06 5.57
N TRP A 96 -7.47 0.11 6.15
CA TRP A 96 -8.38 1.13 5.64
C TRP A 96 -7.94 1.62 4.25
N PHE A 97 -6.65 1.84 4.05
CA PHE A 97 -6.08 2.22 2.76
C PHE A 97 -6.33 1.12 1.71
N VAL A 98 -5.88 -0.11 1.98
CA VAL A 98 -5.99 -1.26 1.08
C VAL A 98 -7.43 -1.55 0.70
N ALA A 99 -8.35 -1.66 1.68
CA ALA A 99 -9.77 -1.88 1.40
C ALA A 99 -10.39 -0.72 0.60
N GLY A 100 -9.92 0.51 0.88
CA GLY A 100 -10.37 1.73 0.22
C GLY A 100 -9.95 1.86 -1.22
N VAL A 101 -8.78 1.33 -1.58
CA VAL A 101 -8.25 1.33 -2.95
C VAL A 101 -8.77 0.11 -3.73
N TYR A 102 -8.88 -1.05 -3.08
CA TYR A 102 -9.41 -2.27 -3.69
C TYR A 102 -10.84 -2.09 -4.22
N ARG A 103 -11.74 -1.50 -3.41
CA ARG A 103 -13.15 -1.31 -3.78
C ARG A 103 -13.37 -0.55 -5.09
N PRO A 104 -12.83 0.68 -5.29
CA PRO A 104 -12.99 1.41 -6.53
C PRO A 104 -12.32 0.69 -7.71
N ILE A 105 -11.15 0.07 -7.52
CA ILE A 105 -10.49 -0.70 -8.59
C ILE A 105 -11.41 -1.80 -9.10
N VAL A 106 -11.88 -2.69 -8.22
CA VAL A 106 -12.70 -3.85 -8.61
C VAL A 106 -14.03 -3.41 -9.24
N ARG A 107 -14.70 -2.42 -8.64
CA ARG A 107 -16.00 -1.91 -9.15
C ARG A 107 -15.86 -1.18 -10.48
N LEU A 108 -14.92 -0.25 -10.59
CA LEU A 108 -14.77 0.58 -11.78
C LEU A 108 -14.07 -0.17 -12.89
N ALA A 109 -13.11 -1.05 -12.61
CA ALA A 109 -12.52 -1.92 -13.63
C ALA A 109 -13.48 -3.03 -14.09
N ARG A 110 -14.52 -3.33 -13.29
CA ARG A 110 -15.44 -4.47 -13.50
C ARG A 110 -14.70 -5.80 -13.47
N VAL A 111 -13.83 -5.96 -12.49
CA VAL A 111 -13.06 -7.18 -12.25
C VAL A 111 -13.79 -8.00 -11.19
N GLU A 112 -13.86 -9.31 -11.39
CA GLU A 112 -14.25 -10.25 -10.34
C GLU A 112 -12.99 -10.94 -9.81
N VAL A 113 -12.85 -10.97 -8.49
CA VAL A 113 -11.70 -11.61 -7.82
C VAL A 113 -12.22 -12.80 -7.04
N SER A 114 -11.86 -14.00 -7.49
CA SER A 114 -12.12 -15.25 -6.79
C SER A 114 -10.83 -15.79 -6.18
N VAL A 115 -10.90 -16.25 -4.94
CA VAL A 115 -9.80 -16.88 -4.23
C VAL A 115 -10.18 -18.33 -4.01
N SER A 116 -9.41 -19.24 -4.56
CA SER A 116 -9.56 -20.68 -4.38
C SER A 116 -8.34 -21.22 -3.64
N ALA A 117 -8.58 -21.95 -2.56
CA ALA A 117 -7.54 -22.53 -1.74
C ALA A 117 -7.83 -24.02 -1.50
N SER A 118 -6.77 -24.83 -1.40
CA SER A 118 -6.90 -26.23 -0.99
C SER A 118 -7.32 -26.30 0.48
N PRO A 119 -7.89 -27.44 0.94
CA PRO A 119 -8.26 -27.61 2.36
C PRO A 119 -7.09 -27.31 3.31
N ALA A 120 -5.90 -27.81 3.00
CA ALA A 120 -4.70 -27.55 3.79
C ALA A 120 -4.30 -26.06 3.83
N ALA A 121 -4.50 -25.32 2.74
CA ALA A 121 -4.24 -23.88 2.70
C ALA A 121 -5.30 -23.09 3.48
N GLU A 122 -6.57 -23.49 3.41
CA GLU A 122 -7.64 -22.90 4.22
C GLU A 122 -7.40 -23.11 5.73
N ASP A 123 -7.00 -24.31 6.12
CA ASP A 123 -6.64 -24.62 7.52
C ASP A 123 -5.46 -23.75 7.98
N ALA A 124 -4.41 -23.63 7.17
CA ALA A 124 -3.25 -22.79 7.47
C ALA A 124 -3.65 -21.31 7.61
N LEU A 125 -4.49 -20.79 6.70
CA LEU A 125 -4.95 -19.41 6.71
C LEU A 125 -5.96 -19.11 7.83
N SER A 126 -6.67 -20.12 8.34
CA SER A 126 -7.65 -19.97 9.43
C SER A 126 -7.05 -20.19 10.82
N ALA A 127 -5.92 -20.89 10.92
CA ALA A 127 -5.28 -21.19 12.21
C ALA A 127 -4.77 -19.93 12.91
N THR A 128 -5.37 -19.57 14.04
CA THR A 128 -4.92 -18.44 14.87
C THR A 128 -3.58 -18.76 15.55
N GLY A 129 -2.76 -17.74 15.78
CA GLY A 129 -1.48 -17.88 16.49
C GLY A 129 -0.34 -18.58 15.73
N ARG A 130 -0.60 -19.12 14.52
CA ARG A 130 0.44 -19.73 13.67
C ARG A 130 0.83 -18.78 12.53
N PRO A 131 2.12 -18.41 12.39
CA PRO A 131 2.58 -17.63 11.24
C PRO A 131 2.46 -18.48 9.97
N VAL A 132 2.10 -17.83 8.86
CA VAL A 132 2.00 -18.45 7.53
C VAL A 132 2.95 -17.71 6.60
N LEU A 133 3.79 -18.48 5.90
CA LEU A 133 4.64 -17.95 4.84
C LEU A 133 3.88 -18.02 3.51
N VAL A 134 3.67 -16.87 2.89
CA VAL A 134 2.97 -16.77 1.60
C VAL A 134 4.00 -16.50 0.51
N LEU A 135 4.19 -17.47 -0.38
CA LEU A 135 5.05 -17.35 -1.54
C LEU A 135 4.17 -17.09 -2.76
N SER A 136 4.20 -15.86 -3.27
CA SER A 136 3.41 -15.46 -4.42
C SER A 136 4.25 -15.50 -5.70
N ARG A 137 3.69 -16.06 -6.77
CA ARG A 137 4.24 -15.85 -8.11
C ARG A 137 3.89 -14.43 -8.53
N HIS A 138 4.89 -13.60 -8.78
CA HIS A 138 4.64 -12.24 -9.24
C HIS A 138 4.00 -12.28 -10.63
N ALA A 139 2.75 -11.82 -10.73
CA ALA A 139 1.96 -11.87 -11.96
C ALA A 139 1.63 -10.46 -12.50
N GLY A 140 2.05 -9.39 -11.80
CA GLY A 140 1.94 -8.01 -12.25
C GLY A 140 1.90 -7.00 -11.10
N GLU A 141 1.97 -5.71 -11.41
CA GLU A 141 2.12 -4.61 -10.42
C GLU A 141 0.99 -4.52 -9.37
N GLY A 142 -0.19 -5.08 -9.67
CA GLY A 142 -1.35 -5.07 -8.76
C GLY A 142 -1.54 -6.32 -7.90
N ASP A 143 -0.71 -7.36 -8.07
CA ASP A 143 -0.92 -8.65 -7.39
C ASP A 143 -0.75 -8.56 -5.87
N THR A 144 0.19 -7.74 -5.43
CA THR A 144 0.54 -7.56 -4.03
C THR A 144 -0.62 -6.89 -3.29
N LEU A 145 -1.34 -5.98 -3.94
CA LEU A 145 -2.56 -5.40 -3.38
C LEU A 145 -3.63 -6.48 -3.13
N LEU A 146 -3.82 -7.43 -4.05
CA LEU A 146 -4.78 -8.51 -3.89
C LEU A 146 -4.39 -9.46 -2.76
N VAL A 147 -3.12 -9.85 -2.69
CA VAL A 147 -2.59 -10.71 -1.61
C VAL A 147 -2.73 -10.02 -0.25
N ILE A 148 -2.29 -8.76 -0.15
CA ILE A 148 -2.42 -7.98 1.08
C ILE A 148 -3.89 -7.79 1.45
N HIS A 149 -4.77 -7.49 0.49
CA HIS A 149 -6.21 -7.35 0.75
C HIS A 149 -6.81 -8.66 1.27
N GLU A 150 -6.47 -9.80 0.68
CA GLU A 150 -6.94 -11.10 1.15
C GLU A 150 -6.50 -11.35 2.60
N LEU A 151 -5.20 -11.25 2.86
CA LEU A 151 -4.63 -11.50 4.19
C LEU A 151 -5.16 -10.51 5.23
N LEU A 152 -5.09 -9.21 4.93
CA LEU A 152 -5.40 -8.15 5.88
C LEU A 152 -6.89 -7.91 6.03
N CYS A 153 -7.66 -7.89 4.95
CA CYS A 153 -9.07 -7.51 5.00
C CYS A 153 -10.02 -8.72 5.14
N ARG A 154 -9.68 -9.88 4.58
CA ARG A 154 -10.55 -11.07 4.64
C ARG A 154 -10.13 -12.10 5.70
N ARG A 155 -8.83 -12.30 5.90
CA ARG A 155 -8.29 -13.30 6.84
C ARG A 155 -7.87 -12.73 8.19
N ASP A 156 -8.01 -11.42 8.38
CA ASP A 156 -7.62 -10.70 9.60
C ASP A 156 -6.16 -10.91 10.05
N ARG A 157 -5.26 -11.18 9.09
CA ARG A 157 -3.82 -11.36 9.36
C ARG A 157 -3.07 -10.05 9.15
N GLY A 158 -2.08 -9.77 10.00
CA GLY A 158 -1.15 -8.65 9.81
C GLY A 158 0.02 -9.09 8.94
N PRO A 159 0.02 -8.80 7.62
CA PRO A 159 1.08 -9.28 6.73
C PRO A 159 2.40 -8.59 7.04
N ARG A 160 3.48 -9.36 6.97
CA ARG A 160 4.86 -8.88 6.99
C ARG A 160 5.43 -9.06 5.59
N VAL A 161 5.72 -7.95 4.92
CA VAL A 161 6.04 -7.96 3.50
C VAL A 161 7.54 -7.72 3.33
N VAL A 162 8.17 -8.59 2.53
CA VAL A 162 9.51 -8.36 1.99
C VAL A 162 9.33 -7.59 0.69
N MET A 163 9.95 -6.44 0.59
CA MET A 163 9.70 -5.50 -0.49
C MET A 163 10.99 -4.88 -1.02
N HIS A 164 11.02 -4.51 -2.29
CA HIS A 164 12.20 -3.92 -2.90
C HIS A 164 12.51 -2.54 -2.29
N GLU A 165 13.79 -2.23 -2.04
CA GLU A 165 14.21 -0.99 -1.37
C GLU A 165 13.70 0.30 -2.04
N ALA A 166 13.69 0.33 -3.38
CA ALA A 166 13.10 1.42 -4.17
C ALA A 166 11.65 1.80 -3.80
N LEU A 167 10.86 0.91 -3.20
CA LEU A 167 9.50 1.25 -2.74
C LEU A 167 9.49 2.28 -1.60
N ARG A 168 10.64 2.55 -0.97
CA ARG A 168 10.80 3.68 -0.03
C ARG A 168 10.62 5.05 -0.68
N LEU A 169 10.60 5.14 -2.01
CA LEU A 169 10.30 6.38 -2.72
C LEU A 169 8.82 6.77 -2.61
N ASP A 170 7.94 5.82 -2.31
CA ASP A 170 6.56 6.11 -1.95
C ASP A 170 6.50 6.51 -0.46
N PRO A 171 5.97 7.71 -0.13
CA PRO A 171 5.96 8.21 1.25
C PRO A 171 5.16 7.34 2.23
N LEU A 172 4.03 6.80 1.78
CA LEU A 172 3.16 5.97 2.62
C LEU A 172 3.82 4.63 2.89
N ILE A 173 4.39 3.99 1.86
CA ILE A 173 5.15 2.75 1.99
C ILE A 173 6.39 2.97 2.86
N ASP A 174 7.11 4.09 2.72
CA ASP A 174 8.26 4.38 3.59
C ASP A 174 7.83 4.55 5.06
N VAL A 175 6.67 5.17 5.36
CA VAL A 175 6.18 5.19 6.76
C VAL A 175 5.78 3.79 7.22
N LEU A 176 4.85 3.14 6.52
CA LEU A 176 4.28 1.87 6.97
C LEU A 176 5.34 0.77 7.02
N GLY A 177 6.27 0.76 6.08
CA GLY A 177 7.39 -0.17 6.03
C GLY A 177 8.34 -0.04 7.23
N ASP A 178 8.59 1.17 7.72
CA ASP A 178 9.41 1.40 8.93
C ASP A 178 8.64 1.15 10.25
N ARG A 179 7.30 1.18 10.23
CA ARG A 179 6.45 1.11 11.43
C ARG A 179 5.82 -0.24 11.69
N LEU A 180 5.68 -1.04 10.64
CA LEU A 180 5.25 -2.43 10.69
C LEU A 180 6.48 -3.33 10.55
N PRO A 181 6.40 -4.61 10.95
CA PRO A 181 7.52 -5.56 10.86
C PRO A 181 7.78 -6.02 9.41
N ASN A 182 7.83 -5.09 8.48
CA ASN A 182 8.16 -5.27 7.07
C ASN A 182 9.67 -5.20 6.87
N ARG A 183 10.17 -5.70 5.73
CA ARG A 183 11.59 -5.63 5.38
C ARG A 183 11.78 -5.13 3.96
N PHE A 184 12.71 -4.18 3.82
CA PHE A 184 13.17 -3.70 2.53
C PHE A 184 14.48 -4.40 2.20
N VAL A 185 14.61 -4.89 0.97
CA VAL A 185 15.79 -5.62 0.48
C VAL A 185 16.30 -4.97 -0.82
N ASP A 186 17.61 -4.91 -0.99
CA ASP A 186 18.24 -4.54 -2.27
C ASP A 186 18.66 -5.83 -3.00
N PRO A 187 17.98 -6.24 -4.09
CA PRO A 187 18.33 -7.45 -4.83
C PRO A 187 19.70 -7.38 -5.51
N ARG A 188 20.36 -6.22 -5.53
CA ARG A 188 21.73 -6.04 -6.04
C ARG A 188 22.75 -5.82 -4.92
N GLY A 189 22.32 -5.75 -3.66
CA GLY A 189 23.17 -5.61 -2.49
C GLY A 189 23.87 -6.92 -2.17
N GLY A 190 25.18 -6.87 -1.99
CA GLY A 190 25.99 -8.03 -1.65
C GLY A 190 26.04 -8.25 -0.15
N ASP A 191 24.97 -8.80 0.45
CA ASP A 191 25.06 -9.79 1.54
C ASP A 191 23.66 -10.33 1.93
N THR A 192 23.03 -11.09 1.03
CA THR A 192 21.70 -11.68 1.26
C THR A 192 21.66 -12.50 2.56
N GLU A 193 22.77 -13.11 2.97
CA GLU A 193 22.88 -13.88 4.21
C GLU A 193 22.74 -13.01 5.48
N VAL A 194 23.29 -11.80 5.47
CA VAL A 194 23.15 -10.83 6.57
C VAL A 194 21.72 -10.30 6.66
N GLU A 195 21.08 -10.03 5.51
CA GLU A 195 19.68 -9.62 5.46
C GLU A 195 18.74 -10.72 5.99
N ILE A 196 18.99 -11.99 5.63
CA ILE A 196 18.26 -13.16 6.14
C ILE A 196 18.47 -13.34 7.64
N ALA A 197 19.71 -13.24 8.13
CA ALA A 197 20.01 -13.35 9.55
C ALA A 197 19.29 -12.28 10.39
N ALA A 198 19.07 -11.08 9.83
CA ALA A 198 18.32 -10.02 10.48
C ALA A 198 16.79 -10.25 10.52
N MET A 199 16.27 -11.29 9.85
CA MET A 199 14.85 -11.66 9.86
C MET A 199 14.46 -12.66 10.98
N ALA A 200 15.44 -13.29 11.62
CA ALA A 200 15.26 -14.15 12.80
C ALA A 200 14.96 -13.32 14.07
#